data_AF-A0AAD9DIC0-F1
#
_entry.id   AF-A0AAD9DIC0-F1
#
_cell.length_a   1.000
_cell.length_b   1.000
_cell.length_c   1.000
_cell.angle_alpha   90.00
_cell.angle_beta   90.00
_cell.angle_gamma   90.00
#
_symmetry.space_group_name_H-M   'P 1'
#
loop_
_entity.id
_entity.type
_entity.pdbx_description
1 polymer ?
#
loop_
_entity_poly.entity_id
_entity_poly.type
_entity_poly.pdbx_seq_one_letter_code
_entity_poly.pdbx_strand_id
1 'polypeptide(L)'
;MVASTTSAGALLLLLIQLNIPTAVIGFGCTKEINNWKASKDCKSYYWCSFGIVGQFYPCIHSELFDETSNQCINPERTSFECPGLTWREGDLEDNEILGHTTTLAGSLTNPLKMFCSTDYIGQYYDGDCSAIPCPTGQHGECPNGQRCYATPNCKQKLAVETPPPAPDLSEMDLSAIDFGNPGNWFCSSVWHAPDYTGPCGYPCPNTSDQACPSGQKCFANQPRCEDQGLTFMGWTNVDMTVMEGGAAQDTDKWCGSSFDDMASKCAVACPNGTDEECPGSETCFADSPCELTPAPTISPKPTISPKPTAQPTASPPTAKPTRAPTQSPTEDPNPYNSYCKSGWDGQCGNPCPTGFNNECDNSQFCFQHQAECKEIELEKQAMAASRWCGETFDDMSSRCHKQCPEGTDEECGDGEKCFADSQCGTAGTTAEIEAKMAASVGKMWCGKSYKDLVENCSKECPNGSDDECGEDMSCFNMSEEEMSCSEEGVGIKAKVDPANLWCGETWLHMLENCPRHVPKVQMKSVETV
;
A
#
# COMPACT_ATOMS: atom_id res chain seq x y z
N MET A 1 -23.21 21.19 -88.67
CA MET A 1 -23.87 22.50 -88.80
C MET A 1 -24.93 22.58 -87.71
N VAL A 2 -24.63 23.29 -86.60
CA VAL A 2 -25.31 24.55 -86.11
C VAL A 2 -26.75 24.27 -85.62
N ALA A 3 -27.25 24.57 -84.41
CA ALA A 3 -26.95 25.50 -83.30
C ALA A 3 -27.51 24.90 -81.97
N SER A 4 -26.88 25.00 -80.80
CA SER A 4 -26.85 26.10 -79.80
C SER A 4 -28.22 26.62 -79.31
N THR A 5 -28.55 26.38 -78.03
CA THR A 5 -29.02 27.43 -77.10
C THR A 5 -28.61 27.10 -75.66
N THR A 6 -28.17 28.15 -74.99
CA THR A 6 -27.58 28.30 -73.66
C THR A 6 -28.63 28.46 -72.55
N SER A 7 -28.37 27.94 -71.35
CA SER A 7 -28.74 28.66 -70.12
C SER A 7 -27.73 28.34 -69.01
N ALA A 8 -27.10 29.38 -68.48
CA ALA A 8 -26.14 29.34 -67.39
C ALA A 8 -26.89 29.60 -66.08
N GLY A 9 -26.86 28.63 -65.16
CA GLY A 9 -27.28 28.80 -63.78
C GLY A 9 -26.05 28.81 -62.89
N ALA A 10 -25.63 30.00 -62.45
CA ALA A 10 -24.56 30.18 -61.49
C ALA A 10 -25.06 29.78 -60.09
N LEU A 11 -24.60 28.63 -59.58
CA LEU A 11 -24.81 28.23 -58.19
C LEU A 11 -23.65 28.79 -57.35
N LEU A 12 -23.96 29.83 -56.58
CA LEU A 12 -23.06 30.51 -55.66
C LEU A 12 -22.79 29.60 -54.45
N LEU A 13 -21.69 28.83 -54.50
CA LEU A 13 -21.16 28.06 -53.37
C LEU A 13 -20.44 29.01 -52.40
N LEU A 14 -21.14 29.35 -51.31
CA LEU A 14 -20.61 30.12 -50.19
C LEU A 14 -19.71 29.19 -49.35
N LEU A 15 -18.41 29.17 -49.66
CA LEU A 15 -17.40 28.57 -48.77
C LEU A 15 -17.15 29.53 -47.60
N ILE A 16 -17.82 29.26 -46.48
CA ILE A 16 -17.47 29.86 -45.19
C ILE A 16 -16.18 29.15 -44.72
N GLN A 17 -15.04 29.77 -44.97
CA GLN A 17 -13.76 29.45 -44.32
C GLN A 17 -13.83 29.94 -42.87
N LEU A 18 -14.20 29.05 -41.94
CA LEU A 18 -14.00 29.28 -40.51
C LEU A 18 -12.51 29.15 -40.21
N ASN A 19 -11.81 30.27 -40.30
CA ASN A 19 -10.44 30.42 -39.84
C ASN A 19 -10.48 30.54 -38.31
N ILE A 20 -10.49 29.41 -37.61
CA ILE A 20 -10.33 29.36 -36.15
C ILE A 20 -8.82 29.21 -35.88
N PRO A 21 -8.16 30.19 -35.24
CA PRO A 21 -6.79 30.03 -34.80
C PRO A 21 -6.79 29.09 -33.59
N THR A 22 -6.52 27.81 -33.80
CA THR A 22 -6.14 26.88 -32.73
C THR A 22 -4.70 27.18 -32.32
N ALA A 23 -4.50 28.28 -31.59
CA ALA A 23 -3.35 28.43 -30.72
C ALA A 23 -3.61 27.62 -29.43
N VAL A 24 -3.56 26.29 -29.54
CA VAL A 24 -3.35 25.46 -28.36
C VAL A 24 -1.87 25.60 -28.03
N ILE A 25 -1.57 26.38 -27.00
CA ILE A 25 -0.25 26.43 -26.37
C ILE A 25 -0.07 25.07 -25.66
N GLY A 26 0.25 24.05 -26.45
CA GLY A 26 0.49 22.69 -25.99
C GLY A 26 1.96 22.53 -25.61
N PHE A 27 2.20 22.14 -24.36
CA PHE A 27 3.52 21.78 -23.87
C PHE A 27 4.11 20.61 -24.68
N GLY A 28 5.09 20.91 -25.53
CA GLY A 28 6.27 20.09 -25.88
C GLY A 28 6.14 18.74 -26.58
N CYS A 29 5.05 17.97 -26.43
CA CYS A 29 4.92 16.64 -27.05
C CYS A 29 4.12 16.73 -28.36
N THR A 30 4.77 16.46 -29.49
CA THR A 30 4.05 16.23 -30.75
C THR A 30 3.45 14.82 -30.76
N LYS A 31 2.28 14.64 -31.38
CA LYS A 31 1.53 13.38 -31.37
C LYS A 31 2.27 12.18 -31.99
N GLU A 32 3.36 12.42 -32.70
CA GLU A 32 4.04 11.42 -33.54
C GLU A 32 5.32 10.85 -32.91
N ILE A 33 5.72 11.28 -31.70
CA ILE A 33 7.04 10.93 -31.16
C ILE A 33 6.93 10.32 -29.76
N ASN A 34 7.41 9.07 -29.64
CA ASN A 34 7.71 8.41 -28.37
C ASN A 34 9.20 8.59 -28.06
N ASN A 35 9.55 9.65 -27.34
CA ASN A 35 10.94 9.94 -26.98
C ASN A 35 11.07 10.73 -25.66
N TRP A 36 12.28 10.78 -25.11
CA TRP A 36 12.61 11.65 -23.99
C TRP A 36 12.76 13.09 -24.47
N LYS A 37 12.24 14.03 -23.69
CA LYS A 37 12.30 15.48 -23.92
C LYS A 37 12.88 16.19 -22.72
N ALA A 38 13.66 17.24 -22.97
CA ALA A 38 14.18 18.10 -21.92
C ALA A 38 13.09 19.05 -21.43
N SER A 39 13.09 19.36 -20.13
CA SER A 39 12.33 20.48 -19.60
C SER A 39 12.85 21.80 -20.14
N LYS A 40 12.06 22.88 -19.98
CA LYS A 40 12.42 24.23 -20.46
C LYS A 40 13.77 24.73 -19.92
N ASP A 41 14.17 24.29 -18.74
CA ASP A 41 15.44 24.61 -18.10
C ASP A 41 16.52 23.53 -18.26
N CYS A 42 16.22 22.44 -18.98
CA CYS A 42 17.04 21.24 -19.18
C CYS A 42 17.52 20.53 -17.91
N LYS A 43 17.09 20.97 -16.72
CA LYS A 43 17.46 20.33 -15.44
C LYS A 43 16.65 19.09 -15.15
N SER A 44 15.62 18.82 -15.94
CA SER A 44 14.81 17.62 -15.86
C SER A 44 14.43 17.14 -17.26
N TYR A 45 13.96 15.91 -17.34
CA TYR A 45 13.53 15.30 -18.59
C TYR A 45 12.26 14.48 -18.37
N TYR A 46 11.48 14.28 -19.41
CA TYR A 46 10.21 13.56 -19.34
C TYR A 46 9.99 12.74 -20.60
N TRP A 47 9.24 11.63 -20.47
CA TRP A 47 8.91 10.79 -21.61
C TRP A 47 7.65 11.32 -22.29
N CYS A 48 7.72 11.69 -23.57
CA CYS A 48 6.54 11.93 -24.38
C CYS A 48 6.05 10.60 -24.93
N SER A 49 4.75 10.30 -24.79
CA SER A 49 4.13 9.18 -25.50
C SER A 49 2.79 9.58 -26.11
N PHE A 50 2.67 9.45 -27.44
CA PHE A 50 1.44 9.79 -28.19
C PHE A 50 0.88 11.21 -27.92
N GLY A 51 1.78 12.18 -27.71
CA GLY A 51 1.40 13.56 -27.38
C GLY A 51 1.06 13.79 -25.90
N ILE A 52 1.20 12.78 -25.05
CA ILE A 52 1.02 12.87 -23.60
C ILE A 52 2.39 13.08 -22.94
N VAL A 53 2.47 14.08 -22.07
CA VAL A 53 3.65 14.37 -21.23
C VAL A 53 3.66 13.38 -20.06
N GLY A 54 4.70 12.57 -19.96
CA GLY A 54 4.94 11.67 -18.83
C GLY A 54 5.51 12.40 -17.60
N GLN A 55 5.96 11.62 -16.63
CA GLN A 55 6.57 12.15 -15.41
C GLN A 55 7.91 12.84 -15.68
N PHE A 56 8.21 13.87 -14.91
CA PHE A 56 9.50 14.58 -14.93
C PHE A 56 10.51 13.93 -14.00
N TYR A 57 11.73 13.73 -14.51
CA TYR A 57 12.87 13.17 -13.80
C TYR A 57 13.98 14.23 -13.74
N PRO A 58 14.47 14.60 -12.55
CA PRO A 58 15.55 15.57 -12.42
C PRO A 58 16.90 14.95 -12.83
N CYS A 59 17.75 15.75 -13.48
CA CYS A 59 19.16 15.41 -13.65
C CYS A 59 19.90 15.61 -12.32
N ILE A 60 20.81 14.69 -11.99
CA ILE A 60 21.57 14.70 -10.74
C ILE A 60 22.77 15.66 -10.88
N HIS A 61 23.29 16.19 -9.77
CA HIS A 61 24.55 16.94 -9.71
C HIS A 61 24.66 18.18 -10.63
N SER A 62 23.55 18.87 -10.90
CA SER A 62 23.48 20.05 -11.79
C SER A 62 23.81 19.77 -13.26
N GLU A 63 23.65 18.52 -13.70
CA GLU A 63 23.72 18.15 -15.11
C GLU A 63 22.51 18.67 -15.90
N LEU A 64 22.67 18.76 -17.22
CA LEU A 64 21.61 19.15 -18.15
C LEU A 64 21.28 17.96 -19.06
N PHE A 65 19.99 17.71 -19.30
CA PHE A 65 19.54 16.64 -20.18
C PHE A 65 19.76 17.02 -21.65
N ASP A 66 20.53 16.19 -22.37
CA ASP A 66 20.73 16.31 -23.81
C ASP A 66 19.81 15.33 -24.56
N GLU A 67 18.84 15.89 -25.30
CA GLU A 67 17.88 15.11 -26.11
C GLU A 67 18.57 14.27 -27.20
N THR A 68 19.78 14.64 -27.63
CA THR A 68 20.50 13.91 -28.69
C THR A 68 21.07 12.59 -28.18
N SER A 69 21.66 12.63 -26.98
CA SER A 69 22.23 11.45 -26.32
C SER A 69 21.26 10.72 -25.41
N ASN A 70 20.10 11.32 -25.10
CA ASN A 70 19.15 10.85 -24.09
C ASN A 70 19.81 10.64 -22.71
N GLN A 71 20.74 11.52 -22.34
CA GLN A 71 21.47 11.44 -21.08
C GLN A 71 21.58 12.81 -20.41
N CYS A 72 21.59 12.82 -19.08
CA CYS A 72 22.04 13.96 -18.30
C CYS A 72 23.56 14.06 -18.46
N ILE A 73 24.05 15.18 -18.96
CA ILE A 73 25.48 15.41 -19.17
C ILE A 73 25.92 16.69 -18.49
N ASN A 74 27.17 16.71 -18.06
CA ASN A 74 27.76 17.88 -17.42
C ASN A 74 27.75 19.08 -18.40
N PRO A 75 27.30 20.27 -17.96
CA PRO A 75 27.18 21.46 -18.82
C PRO A 75 28.50 21.90 -19.47
N GLU A 76 29.67 21.50 -18.94
CA GLU A 76 30.96 21.78 -19.59
C GLU A 76 31.18 20.96 -20.88
N ARG A 77 30.41 19.88 -21.07
CA ARG A 77 30.47 19.01 -22.25
C ARG A 77 29.32 19.22 -23.23
N THR A 78 28.27 19.94 -22.84
CA THR A 78 27.18 20.30 -23.75
C THR A 78 27.66 21.39 -24.71
N SER A 79 27.91 21.04 -25.97
CA SER A 79 28.16 22.04 -27.04
C SER A 79 26.86 22.66 -27.56
N PHE A 80 25.74 22.44 -26.87
CA PHE A 80 24.40 22.80 -27.33
C PHE A 80 23.75 23.79 -26.38
N GLU A 81 23.25 24.88 -26.93
CA GLU A 81 22.36 25.79 -26.22
C GLU A 81 21.07 25.04 -25.92
N CYS A 82 20.67 24.97 -24.64
CA CYS A 82 19.32 24.54 -24.26
C CYS A 82 18.31 25.26 -25.16
N PRO A 83 17.51 24.54 -25.97
CA PRO A 83 16.63 25.15 -26.97
C PRO A 83 15.47 26.00 -26.40
N GLY A 84 15.57 26.50 -25.17
CA GLY A 84 14.63 27.39 -24.50
C GLY A 84 15.14 28.81 -24.20
N LEU A 85 16.35 29.21 -24.64
CA LEU A 85 16.96 30.50 -24.23
C LEU A 85 17.21 31.56 -25.31
N THR A 86 16.86 31.35 -26.58
CA THR A 86 17.01 32.41 -27.60
C THR A 86 15.65 33.00 -28.01
N TRP A 87 15.29 34.14 -27.39
CA TRP A 87 14.38 35.09 -28.04
C TRP A 87 15.23 35.98 -28.96
N ARG A 88 14.90 36.05 -30.25
CA ARG A 88 15.37 37.13 -31.12
C ARG A 88 14.52 38.37 -30.85
N GLU A 89 15.16 39.48 -30.49
CA GLU A 89 14.60 40.83 -30.69
C GLU A 89 14.38 41.02 -32.20
N GLY A 90 13.13 41.02 -32.67
CA GLY A 90 12.87 41.19 -34.10
C GLY A 90 11.42 41.29 -34.59
N ASP A 91 10.43 40.75 -33.86
CA ASP A 91 9.06 40.62 -34.42
C ASP A 91 8.00 41.51 -33.74
N LEU A 92 8.34 42.75 -33.36
CA LEU A 92 7.41 43.72 -32.76
C LEU A 92 7.60 45.15 -33.33
N GLU A 93 7.61 45.29 -34.65
CA GLU A 93 7.31 46.57 -35.31
C GLU A 93 6.29 46.30 -36.42
N ASP A 94 5.00 46.43 -36.08
CA ASP A 94 3.93 46.92 -36.96
C ASP A 94 2.58 46.70 -36.26
N ASN A 95 2.14 47.70 -35.48
CA ASN A 95 0.73 48.07 -35.33
C ASN A 95 0.61 49.33 -34.44
N GLU A 96 0.88 50.47 -35.07
CA GLU A 96 0.51 51.79 -34.58
C GLU A 96 -0.90 52.12 -35.10
N ILE A 97 -1.95 51.91 -34.30
CA ILE A 97 -3.26 52.55 -34.52
C ILE A 97 -3.86 53.04 -33.19
N LEU A 98 -3.89 54.37 -33.10
CA LEU A 98 -4.72 55.28 -32.31
C LEU A 98 -5.05 54.94 -30.84
N GLY A 99 -4.38 55.67 -29.96
CA GLY A 99 -4.84 55.94 -28.61
C GLY A 99 -6.14 56.75 -28.60
N HIS A 100 -7.14 56.21 -27.90
CA HIS A 100 -8.17 56.99 -27.23
C HIS A 100 -8.21 56.57 -25.77
N THR A 101 -7.74 57.49 -24.93
CA THR A 101 -7.92 57.50 -23.49
C THR A 101 -9.39 57.45 -23.14
N THR A 102 -9.82 56.36 -22.51
CA THR A 102 -11.06 56.36 -21.71
C THR A 102 -10.80 55.65 -20.38
N THR A 103 -10.79 56.45 -19.33
CA THR A 103 -10.71 56.07 -17.93
C THR A 103 -11.89 55.17 -17.55
N LEU A 104 -11.63 53.96 -17.07
CA LEU A 104 -12.57 53.19 -16.24
C LEU A 104 -11.78 52.38 -15.21
N ALA A 105 -11.98 52.76 -13.95
CA ALA A 105 -11.49 52.06 -12.77
C ALA A 105 -12.24 50.72 -12.61
N GLY A 106 -11.51 49.68 -12.21
CA GLY A 106 -12.07 48.35 -11.96
C GLY A 106 -11.05 47.36 -11.41
N SER A 107 -10.70 47.55 -10.13
CA SER A 107 -10.25 46.57 -9.13
C SER A 107 -10.09 45.10 -9.56
N LEU A 108 -8.87 44.56 -9.41
CA LEU A 108 -8.54 43.25 -8.78
C LEU A 108 -7.02 43.01 -8.88
N THR A 109 -6.25 43.52 -7.91
CA THR A 109 -4.91 43.00 -7.60
C THR A 109 -4.81 42.81 -6.10
N ASN A 110 -4.85 41.56 -5.64
CA ASN A 110 -4.44 41.24 -4.28
C ASN A 110 -2.91 41.33 -4.23
N PRO A 111 -2.30 42.20 -3.41
CA PRO A 111 -0.86 42.21 -3.25
C PRO A 111 -0.42 40.89 -2.60
N LEU A 112 0.54 40.20 -3.23
CA LEU A 112 1.19 39.01 -2.67
C LEU A 112 1.76 39.35 -1.28
N LYS A 113 1.32 38.63 -0.25
CA LYS A 113 1.85 38.77 1.12
C LYS A 113 3.15 37.97 1.23
N MET A 114 4.18 38.56 1.82
CA MET A 114 5.47 37.89 2.03
C MET A 114 5.73 37.62 3.51
N PHE A 115 6.34 36.47 3.81
CA PHE A 115 6.62 35.99 5.18
C PHE A 115 8.03 35.42 5.30
N CYS A 116 8.56 35.44 6.51
CA CYS A 116 9.88 34.90 6.85
C CYS A 116 9.83 33.38 7.09
N SER A 117 10.73 32.62 6.46
CA SER A 117 10.91 31.17 6.63
C SER A 117 12.39 30.79 6.61
N THR A 118 12.77 29.68 7.26
CA THR A 118 14.12 29.11 7.17
C THR A 118 14.35 28.35 5.86
N ASP A 119 13.29 27.81 5.27
CA ASP A 119 13.34 26.91 4.13
C ASP A 119 12.51 27.43 2.94
N TYR A 120 12.98 27.12 1.72
CA TYR A 120 12.26 27.45 0.49
C TYR A 120 11.01 26.56 0.38
N ILE A 121 9.83 27.13 0.65
CA ILE A 121 8.56 26.43 0.49
C ILE A 121 8.22 26.39 -1.00
N GLY A 122 8.60 25.28 -1.66
CA GLY A 122 8.12 24.96 -3.00
C GLY A 122 6.59 24.75 -3.00
N GLN A 123 5.96 24.87 -4.17
CA GLN A 123 4.49 24.94 -4.35
C GLN A 123 3.67 23.74 -3.83
N TYR A 124 4.26 22.76 -3.16
CA TYR A 124 3.60 21.50 -2.76
C TYR A 124 3.73 21.10 -1.28
N TYR A 125 4.32 21.93 -0.41
CA TYR A 125 4.43 21.61 1.02
C TYR A 125 3.75 22.68 1.89
N ASP A 126 2.83 22.26 2.76
CA ASP A 126 2.34 23.03 3.90
C ASP A 126 3.45 23.11 4.96
N GLY A 127 4.44 23.97 4.74
CA GLY A 127 5.49 24.27 5.72
C GLY A 127 5.01 25.27 6.78
N ASP A 128 5.45 25.09 8.03
CA ASP A 128 5.21 26.02 9.14
C ASP A 128 5.84 27.40 8.85
N CYS A 129 5.06 28.37 8.33
CA CYS A 129 5.53 29.74 8.23
C CYS A 129 5.68 30.34 9.65
N SER A 130 6.81 31.00 9.93
CA SER A 130 6.88 31.91 11.08
C SER A 130 5.91 33.08 10.84
N ALA A 131 5.18 33.51 11.86
CA ALA A 131 4.13 34.53 11.76
C ALA A 131 4.62 35.97 11.44
N ILE A 132 5.87 36.14 10.99
CA ILE A 132 6.52 37.44 10.82
C ILE A 132 6.41 37.88 9.35
N PRO A 133 5.63 38.94 9.04
CA PRO A 133 5.56 39.50 7.70
C PRO A 133 6.83 40.30 7.36
N CYS A 134 7.27 40.22 6.11
CA CYS A 134 8.39 41.00 5.57
C CYS A 134 7.90 41.89 4.41
N PRO A 135 7.28 43.04 4.72
CA PRO A 135 6.51 43.83 3.76
C PRO A 135 7.34 44.40 2.59
N THR A 136 8.66 44.52 2.72
CA THR A 136 9.49 45.03 1.62
C THR A 136 10.05 43.93 0.71
N GLY A 137 9.86 42.66 1.06
CA GLY A 137 10.48 41.54 0.35
C GLY A 137 11.96 41.32 0.69
N GLN A 138 12.56 42.13 1.57
CA GLN A 138 13.97 42.03 1.90
C GLN A 138 14.23 40.99 3.00
N HIS A 139 15.20 40.10 2.78
CA HIS A 139 15.57 39.07 3.76
C HIS A 139 16.08 39.65 5.09
N GLY A 140 16.57 40.89 5.10
CA GLY A 140 17.05 41.56 6.31
C GLY A 140 15.95 41.90 7.34
N GLU A 141 14.68 41.80 6.95
CA GLU A 141 13.53 41.98 7.87
C GLU A 141 13.23 40.73 8.69
N CYS A 142 13.85 39.60 8.35
CA CYS A 142 13.59 38.32 8.96
C CYS A 142 14.63 37.98 10.04
N PRO A 143 14.21 37.63 11.27
CA PRO A 143 15.13 37.30 12.35
C PRO A 143 15.79 35.93 12.14
N ASN A 144 16.89 35.69 12.85
CA ASN A 144 17.56 34.38 12.95
C ASN A 144 18.00 33.76 11.60
N GLY A 145 18.38 34.58 10.61
CA GLY A 145 18.88 34.10 9.31
C GLY A 145 17.80 33.56 8.37
N GLN A 146 16.52 33.76 8.70
CA GLN A 146 15.39 33.46 7.82
C GLN A 146 15.40 34.34 6.56
N ARG A 147 14.73 33.88 5.50
CA ARG A 147 14.54 34.61 4.25
C ARG A 147 13.06 34.91 4.01
N CYS A 148 12.82 36.07 3.39
CA CYS A 148 11.50 36.51 2.97
C CYS A 148 11.06 35.80 1.68
N TYR A 149 9.90 35.13 1.68
CA TYR A 149 9.32 34.44 0.53
C TYR A 149 7.89 34.91 0.24
N ALA A 150 7.52 34.96 -1.05
CA ALA A 150 6.14 35.19 -1.48
C ALA A 150 5.41 33.84 -1.56
N THR A 151 4.36 33.65 -0.77
CA THR A 151 3.54 32.42 -0.80
C THR A 151 2.06 32.78 -0.93
N PRO A 152 1.29 32.09 -1.80
CA PRO A 152 -0.12 32.35 -1.97
C PRO A 152 -1.01 31.81 -0.84
N ASN A 153 -0.53 30.90 0.02
CA ASN A 153 -1.40 30.07 0.88
C ASN A 153 -0.98 29.99 2.36
N CYS A 154 -0.36 31.03 2.94
CA CYS A 154 -0.05 30.98 4.38
C CYS A 154 -1.23 31.49 5.25
N LYS A 155 -1.83 30.63 6.08
CA LYS A 155 -2.91 31.00 7.03
C LYS A 155 -2.29 31.51 8.34
N GLN A 156 -2.58 32.77 8.70
CA GLN A 156 -2.21 33.33 10.01
C GLN A 156 -2.90 32.55 11.14
N LYS A 157 -2.12 31.99 12.07
CA LYS A 157 -2.61 31.52 13.37
C LYS A 157 -2.88 32.76 14.23
N LEU A 158 -4.15 33.21 14.30
CA LEU A 158 -4.54 34.29 15.20
C LEU A 158 -4.24 33.86 16.65
N ALA A 159 -3.55 34.74 17.39
CA ALA A 159 -3.34 34.57 18.82
C ALA A 159 -4.70 34.51 19.53
N VAL A 160 -4.96 33.39 20.22
CA VAL A 160 -6.13 33.21 21.07
C VAL A 160 -5.89 33.99 22.37
N GLU A 161 -6.78 34.94 22.64
CA GLU A 161 -6.89 35.62 23.93
C GLU A 161 -7.17 34.59 25.05
N THR A 162 -6.51 34.79 26.18
CA THR A 162 -6.67 34.01 27.42
C THR A 162 -8.15 33.86 27.83
N PRO A 163 -8.66 32.63 28.05
CA PRO A 163 -10.01 32.44 28.58
C PRO A 163 -10.09 32.75 30.09
N PRO A 164 -11.27 33.19 30.59
CA PRO A 164 -11.50 33.47 32.00
C PRO A 164 -11.45 32.20 32.87
N PRO A 165 -11.18 32.33 34.19
CA PRO A 165 -11.07 31.20 35.09
C PRO A 165 -12.39 30.41 35.18
N ALA A 166 -12.27 29.09 35.19
CA ALA A 166 -13.37 28.13 35.29
C ALA A 166 -14.15 28.26 36.61
N PRO A 167 -15.46 27.96 36.63
CA PRO A 167 -16.26 27.95 37.84
C PRO A 167 -15.97 26.73 38.73
N ASP A 168 -16.09 26.97 40.02
CA ASP A 168 -16.01 26.00 41.13
C ASP A 168 -17.04 24.87 40.94
N LEU A 169 -16.55 23.63 40.90
CA LEU A 169 -17.32 22.39 40.77
C LEU A 169 -17.27 21.59 42.08
N SER A 170 -17.76 22.19 43.16
CA SER A 170 -18.27 21.43 44.30
C SER A 170 -19.75 21.12 44.04
N GLU A 171 -20.09 19.83 44.03
CA GLU A 171 -21.43 19.23 43.86
C GLU A 171 -21.84 18.84 42.42
N MET A 172 -21.33 17.69 41.95
CA MET A 172 -22.09 16.80 41.06
C MET A 172 -21.92 15.32 41.47
N ASP A 173 -23.03 14.60 41.38
CA ASP A 173 -23.34 13.27 41.89
C ASP A 173 -22.67 12.15 41.07
N LEU A 174 -22.02 11.20 41.75
CA LEU A 174 -21.16 10.14 41.20
C LEU A 174 -21.89 8.79 41.12
N SER A 175 -22.91 8.68 40.26
CA SER A 175 -23.59 7.38 40.07
C SER A 175 -23.82 6.96 38.62
N ALA A 176 -23.02 7.46 37.67
CA ALA A 176 -22.91 6.86 36.33
C ALA A 176 -21.58 7.27 35.66
N ILE A 177 -20.49 6.56 35.96
CA ILE A 177 -19.26 6.63 35.17
C ILE A 177 -19.11 5.30 34.45
N ASP A 178 -19.35 5.35 33.15
CA ASP A 178 -18.82 4.39 32.19
C ASP A 178 -17.29 4.59 32.15
N PHE A 179 -16.51 3.51 32.24
CA PHE A 179 -15.04 3.58 32.15
C PHE A 179 -14.56 3.85 30.70
N GLY A 180 -15.47 4.18 29.78
CA GLY A 180 -15.19 4.52 28.40
C GLY A 180 -14.50 5.88 28.25
N ASN A 181 -13.28 5.85 27.70
CA ASN A 181 -12.49 6.95 27.13
C ASN A 181 -13.22 8.32 27.05
N PRO A 182 -13.26 9.13 28.14
CA PRO A 182 -14.16 10.28 28.26
C PRO A 182 -13.78 11.50 27.41
N GLY A 183 -12.94 11.34 26.38
CA GLY A 183 -12.60 12.40 25.43
C GLY A 183 -12.26 11.93 24.02
N ASN A 184 -12.62 10.70 23.64
CA ASN A 184 -12.32 10.12 22.33
C ASN A 184 -10.85 10.29 21.94
N TRP A 185 -9.95 9.85 22.82
CA TRP A 185 -8.50 9.92 22.61
C TRP A 185 -7.99 8.63 21.96
N PHE A 186 -7.30 8.75 20.83
CA PHE A 186 -6.75 7.61 20.09
C PHE A 186 -5.31 7.87 19.66
N CYS A 187 -4.52 6.80 19.62
CA CYS A 187 -3.13 6.81 19.17
C CYS A 187 -3.06 6.86 17.64
N SER A 188 -2.30 7.79 17.07
CA SER A 188 -1.96 7.81 15.65
C SER A 188 -0.55 8.37 15.44
N SER A 189 0.07 8.08 14.30
CA SER A 189 1.33 8.73 13.90
C SER A 189 1.11 10.16 13.38
N VAL A 190 -0.12 10.50 12.97
CA VAL A 190 -0.49 11.82 12.43
C VAL A 190 -1.83 12.29 12.99
N TRP A 191 -2.02 13.61 13.10
CA TRP A 191 -3.32 14.17 13.47
C TRP A 191 -4.28 14.07 12.29
N HIS A 192 -5.47 13.49 12.51
CA HIS A 192 -6.52 13.43 11.49
C HIS A 192 -7.58 14.51 11.73
N ALA A 193 -8.11 15.06 10.63
CA ALA A 193 -9.18 16.04 10.69
C ALA A 193 -10.50 15.45 11.22
N PRO A 194 -11.43 16.26 11.74
CA PRO A 194 -12.68 15.78 12.36
C PRO A 194 -13.61 14.97 11.43
N ASP A 195 -13.39 15.03 10.13
CA ASP A 195 -14.13 14.33 9.07
C ASP A 195 -13.46 13.02 8.61
N TYR A 196 -12.36 12.62 9.24
CA TYR A 196 -11.68 11.36 8.95
C TYR A 196 -12.57 10.15 9.25
N THR A 197 -12.64 9.21 8.30
CA THR A 197 -13.46 7.99 8.35
C THR A 197 -12.63 6.70 8.25
N GLY A 198 -11.33 6.75 8.52
CA GLY A 198 -10.46 5.58 8.49
C GLY A 198 -10.40 4.83 9.84
N PRO A 199 -9.67 3.71 9.91
CA PRO A 199 -9.57 2.90 11.12
C PRO A 199 -8.86 3.69 12.22
N CYS A 200 -9.35 3.56 13.45
CA CYS A 200 -8.80 4.29 14.58
C CYS A 200 -7.80 3.45 15.36
N GLY A 201 -6.73 4.10 15.81
CA GLY A 201 -5.69 3.43 16.59
C GLY A 201 -6.14 3.15 18.02
N TYR A 202 -5.21 2.67 18.84
CA TYR A 202 -5.50 2.26 20.22
C TYR A 202 -6.05 3.42 21.06
N PRO A 203 -7.07 3.19 21.92
CA PRO A 203 -7.56 4.22 22.82
C PRO A 203 -6.49 4.56 23.87
N CYS A 204 -6.27 5.84 24.13
CA CYS A 204 -5.31 6.34 25.13
C CYS A 204 -6.04 7.14 26.23
N PRO A 205 -6.69 6.45 27.19
CA PRO A 205 -7.67 7.05 28.11
C PRO A 205 -7.09 8.03 29.13
N ASN A 206 -5.77 8.03 29.32
CA ASN A 206 -5.06 8.93 30.23
C ASN A 206 -4.52 10.19 29.53
N THR A 207 -4.86 10.41 28.26
CA THR A 207 -4.37 11.53 27.42
C THR A 207 -2.85 11.54 27.22
N SER A 208 -2.15 10.45 27.59
CA SER A 208 -0.70 10.37 27.54
C SER A 208 -0.23 9.70 26.25
N ASP A 209 0.73 10.34 25.58
CA ASP A 209 1.46 9.74 24.44
C ASP A 209 2.16 8.42 24.84
N GLN A 210 2.45 8.21 26.13
CA GLN A 210 3.06 6.98 26.64
C GLN A 210 2.11 5.78 26.60
N ALA A 211 0.80 6.01 26.49
CA ALA A 211 -0.17 4.94 26.30
C ALA A 211 -0.18 4.43 24.84
N CYS A 212 0.54 5.10 23.95
CA CYS A 212 0.60 4.76 22.53
C CYS A 212 1.85 3.95 22.18
N PRO A 213 1.76 3.04 21.18
CA PRO A 213 2.93 2.34 20.64
C PRO A 213 4.01 3.31 20.15
N SER A 214 5.27 2.87 20.17
CA SER A 214 6.42 3.67 19.72
C SER A 214 6.17 4.34 18.37
N GLY A 215 6.34 5.66 18.32
CA GLY A 215 6.13 6.47 17.12
C GLY A 215 4.71 7.03 16.94
N GLN A 216 3.79 6.78 17.87
CA GLN A 216 2.44 7.36 17.86
C GLN A 216 2.23 8.37 19.00
N LYS A 217 1.22 9.23 18.85
CA LYS A 217 0.78 10.21 19.85
C LYS A 217 -0.71 10.12 20.09
N CYS A 218 -1.13 10.54 21.27
CA CYS A 218 -2.51 10.50 21.72
C CYS A 218 -3.26 11.77 21.28
N PHE A 219 -4.23 11.64 20.38
CA PHE A 219 -4.99 12.77 19.83
C PHE A 219 -6.45 12.77 20.29
N ALA A 220 -6.96 13.93 20.71
CA ALA A 220 -8.35 14.12 21.18
C ALA A 220 -9.36 14.28 20.04
N ASN A 221 -10.64 14.06 20.36
CA ASN A 221 -11.78 14.46 19.52
C ASN A 221 -11.71 13.90 18.09
N GLN A 222 -11.61 12.58 17.95
CA GLN A 222 -11.93 11.88 16.70
C GLN A 222 -13.40 11.40 16.77
N PRO A 223 -14.39 12.19 16.30
CA PRO A 223 -15.81 11.91 16.57
C PRO A 223 -16.42 10.82 15.68
N ARG A 224 -15.71 10.30 14.67
CA ARG A 224 -16.24 9.37 13.66
C ARG A 224 -15.37 8.14 13.40
N CYS A 225 -14.60 7.78 14.41
CA CYS A 225 -14.01 6.46 14.50
C CYS A 225 -15.11 5.43 14.74
N GLU A 226 -15.59 4.77 13.67
CA GLU A 226 -16.47 3.61 13.84
C GLU A 226 -15.64 2.44 14.36
N ASP A 227 -16.03 1.94 15.53
CA ASP A 227 -15.46 0.77 16.19
C ASP A 227 -15.60 -0.44 15.23
N GLN A 228 -14.53 -0.85 14.55
CA GLN A 228 -14.55 -2.00 13.63
C GLN A 228 -14.54 -3.36 14.35
N GLY A 229 -15.25 -3.48 15.47
CA GLY A 229 -15.66 -4.79 15.98
C GLY A 229 -14.54 -5.76 16.36
N LEU A 230 -13.40 -5.28 16.87
CA LEU A 230 -12.44 -6.14 17.57
C LEU A 230 -13.02 -6.53 18.95
N THR A 231 -13.98 -7.46 18.93
CA THR A 231 -14.41 -8.17 20.13
C THR A 231 -13.27 -9.07 20.61
N PHE A 232 -12.51 -8.59 21.59
CA PHE A 232 -11.57 -9.43 22.32
C PHE A 232 -12.32 -10.20 23.40
N MET A 233 -12.50 -11.51 23.21
CA MET A 233 -13.00 -12.40 24.27
C MET A 233 -11.95 -12.51 25.38
N GLY A 234 -12.39 -12.32 26.64
CA GLY A 234 -11.70 -12.94 27.77
C GLY A 234 -11.38 -12.06 28.96
N TRP A 235 -12.34 -11.28 29.47
CA TRP A 235 -12.33 -10.87 30.87
C TRP A 235 -13.66 -11.27 31.51
N THR A 236 -13.69 -12.42 32.17
CA THR A 236 -14.74 -12.71 33.15
C THR A 236 -14.11 -12.77 34.54
N ASN A 237 -14.57 -11.85 35.38
CA ASN A 237 -14.67 -11.91 36.84
C ASN A 237 -13.62 -12.75 37.57
N VAL A 238 -12.57 -12.09 38.06
CA VAL A 238 -11.89 -12.54 39.28
C VAL A 238 -12.05 -11.45 40.34
N ASP A 239 -12.69 -11.87 41.42
CA ASP A 239 -12.85 -11.21 42.70
C ASP A 239 -11.49 -10.74 43.25
N MET A 240 -11.32 -9.43 43.47
CA MET A 240 -10.16 -8.85 44.16
C MET A 240 -10.61 -8.14 45.42
N THR A 241 -10.63 -8.89 46.52
CA THR A 241 -10.35 -8.31 47.84
C THR A 241 -9.00 -8.82 48.33
N VAL A 242 -8.20 -7.88 48.83
CA VAL A 242 -6.88 -8.03 49.48
C VAL A 242 -5.67 -8.07 48.52
N MET A 243 -4.98 -6.93 48.40
CA MET A 243 -3.54 -6.71 48.71
C MET A 243 -3.18 -5.28 48.26
N GLU A 244 -2.74 -4.47 49.21
CA GLU A 244 -2.22 -3.11 49.00
C GLU A 244 -0.80 -3.15 48.40
N GLY A 245 -0.51 -2.23 47.47
CA GLY A 245 0.82 -1.66 47.24
C GLY A 245 1.87 -2.53 46.51
N GLY A 246 2.05 -2.29 45.21
CA GLY A 246 3.24 -2.75 44.47
C GLY A 246 3.40 -1.98 43.16
N ALA A 247 4.43 -1.15 43.06
CA ALA A 247 4.84 -0.51 41.81
C ALA A 247 5.22 -1.59 40.80
N ALA A 248 4.63 -1.55 39.60
CA ALA A 248 5.10 -2.34 38.47
C ALA A 248 6.51 -1.84 38.11
N GLN A 249 7.52 -2.67 38.36
CA GLN A 249 8.88 -2.37 37.95
C GLN A 249 9.04 -2.72 36.47
N ASP A 250 9.63 -1.77 35.77
CA ASP A 250 10.10 -1.81 34.39
C ASP A 250 11.33 -2.74 34.34
N THR A 251 11.14 -4.01 33.93
CA THR A 251 12.16 -5.07 34.04
C THR A 251 12.94 -5.33 32.74
N ASP A 252 13.04 -4.35 31.86
CA ASP A 252 13.73 -4.49 30.55
C ASP A 252 15.27 -4.43 30.65
N LYS A 253 15.83 -4.98 31.74
CA LYS A 253 17.26 -4.94 32.02
C LYS A 253 17.80 -6.33 32.35
N TRP A 254 18.87 -6.71 31.65
CA TRP A 254 19.41 -8.07 31.67
C TRP A 254 20.93 -8.08 31.77
N CYS A 255 21.46 -9.07 32.47
CA CYS A 255 22.89 -9.26 32.66
C CYS A 255 23.52 -9.95 31.45
N GLY A 256 24.72 -9.50 31.08
CA GLY A 256 25.61 -10.21 30.17
C GLY A 256 27.02 -9.67 30.21
N SER A 257 27.96 -10.39 29.59
CA SER A 257 29.36 -9.93 29.47
C SER A 257 29.55 -8.89 28.34
N SER A 258 28.58 -8.84 27.42
CA SER A 258 28.42 -7.84 26.36
C SER A 258 26.94 -7.72 25.98
N PHE A 259 26.58 -6.73 25.16
CA PHE A 259 25.21 -6.59 24.66
C PHE A 259 24.75 -7.83 23.86
N ASP A 260 25.60 -8.40 23.01
CA ASP A 260 25.29 -9.62 22.24
C ASP A 260 25.10 -10.86 23.15
N ASP A 261 25.91 -10.97 24.21
CA ASP A 261 25.83 -12.05 25.19
C ASP A 261 24.52 -11.97 25.98
N MET A 262 24.14 -10.76 26.37
CA MET A 262 22.88 -10.46 27.03
C MET A 262 21.69 -10.78 26.12
N ALA A 263 21.71 -10.30 24.86
CA ALA A 263 20.62 -10.47 23.89
C ALA A 263 20.42 -11.93 23.45
N SER A 264 21.47 -12.75 23.46
CA SER A 264 21.40 -14.16 23.08
C SER A 264 21.00 -15.09 24.21
N LYS A 265 21.28 -14.74 25.48
CA LYS A 265 21.06 -15.64 26.62
C LYS A 265 19.86 -15.31 27.48
N CYS A 266 19.48 -14.03 27.62
CA CYS A 266 18.36 -13.58 28.45
C CYS A 266 18.32 -14.24 29.85
N ALA A 267 19.49 -14.44 30.47
CA ALA A 267 19.62 -15.42 31.56
C ALA A 267 19.21 -14.89 32.93
N VAL A 268 19.55 -13.63 33.25
CA VAL A 268 19.33 -13.02 34.58
C VAL A 268 18.89 -11.58 34.41
N ALA A 269 17.73 -11.23 34.96
CA ALA A 269 17.24 -9.85 35.00
C ALA A 269 17.92 -9.07 36.15
N CYS A 270 18.23 -7.80 35.91
CA CYS A 270 18.81 -6.86 36.87
C CYS A 270 17.88 -5.65 37.08
N PRO A 271 16.84 -5.81 37.91
CA PRO A 271 15.71 -4.86 37.99
C PRO A 271 16.11 -3.46 38.46
N ASN A 272 17.19 -3.30 39.23
CA ASN A 272 17.66 -1.97 39.64
C ASN A 272 18.58 -1.32 38.60
N GLY A 273 18.98 -2.05 37.55
CA GLY A 273 19.88 -1.53 36.53
C GLY A 273 21.34 -1.41 36.98
N THR A 274 21.75 -2.19 38.00
CA THR A 274 23.08 -2.09 38.61
C THR A 274 23.89 -3.37 38.37
N ASP A 275 25.16 -3.23 38.00
CA ASP A 275 26.05 -4.35 37.67
C ASP A 275 26.27 -5.30 38.86
N GLU A 276 26.06 -4.84 40.10
CA GLU A 276 26.15 -5.67 41.31
C GLU A 276 25.07 -6.76 41.39
N GLU A 277 23.98 -6.64 40.62
CA GLU A 277 22.93 -7.67 40.53
C GLU A 277 23.33 -8.82 39.59
N CYS A 278 24.33 -8.58 38.75
CA CYS A 278 24.76 -9.55 37.76
C CYS A 278 25.80 -10.51 38.34
N PRO A 279 25.64 -11.83 38.11
CA PRO A 279 26.57 -12.81 38.64
C PRO A 279 27.95 -12.66 37.99
N GLY A 280 28.99 -12.54 38.82
CA GLY A 280 30.37 -12.52 38.35
C GLY A 280 30.84 -11.14 37.92
N SER A 281 31.31 -11.02 36.68
CA SER A 281 31.83 -9.78 36.09
C SER A 281 31.00 -9.32 34.90
N GLU A 282 29.70 -9.62 34.93
CA GLU A 282 28.73 -9.20 33.92
C GLU A 282 28.21 -7.79 34.23
N THR A 283 27.70 -7.12 33.20
CA THR A 283 27.15 -5.76 33.24
C THR A 283 25.65 -5.82 32.98
N CYS A 284 24.89 -4.92 33.60
CA CYS A 284 23.45 -4.81 33.41
C CYS A 284 23.14 -3.91 32.21
N PHE A 285 22.52 -4.46 31.17
CA PHE A 285 22.16 -3.73 29.96
C PHE A 285 20.66 -3.48 29.89
N ALA A 286 20.26 -2.24 29.56
CA ALA A 286 18.87 -1.87 29.28
C ALA A 286 18.51 -2.05 27.79
N ASP A 287 17.22 -1.99 27.45
CA ASP A 287 16.67 -2.04 26.09
C ASP A 287 17.02 -3.34 25.34
N SER A 288 16.94 -4.46 26.06
CA SER A 288 17.17 -5.79 25.51
C SER A 288 15.96 -6.34 24.73
N PRO A 289 16.16 -7.08 23.63
CA PRO A 289 15.08 -7.81 22.94
C PRO A 289 14.59 -9.07 23.70
N CYS A 290 15.05 -9.29 24.93
CA CYS A 290 14.67 -10.45 25.74
C CYS A 290 13.23 -10.33 26.30
N GLU A 291 12.29 -11.07 25.72
CA GLU A 291 10.94 -11.20 26.28
C GLU A 291 10.92 -12.20 27.46
N LEU A 292 10.30 -11.80 28.58
CA LEU A 292 10.07 -12.66 29.74
C LEU A 292 9.16 -13.84 29.38
N THR A 293 9.76 -15.02 29.13
CA THR A 293 8.99 -16.27 29.12
C THR A 293 8.81 -16.76 30.56
N PRO A 294 7.57 -17.02 31.03
CA PRO A 294 7.35 -17.48 32.40
C PRO A 294 8.00 -18.85 32.62
N ALA A 295 8.93 -18.91 33.59
CA ALA A 295 9.73 -20.09 33.87
C ALA A 295 8.86 -21.33 34.23
N PRO A 296 9.21 -22.53 33.73
CA PRO A 296 8.51 -23.75 34.08
C PRO A 296 8.70 -24.10 35.57
N THR A 297 7.58 -24.32 36.26
CA THR A 297 7.55 -24.74 37.68
C THR A 297 8.18 -26.13 37.82
N ILE A 298 9.34 -26.22 38.48
CA ILE A 298 10.02 -27.48 38.76
C ILE A 298 9.36 -28.14 39.98
N SER A 299 8.62 -29.24 39.77
CA SER A 299 8.08 -30.08 40.85
C SER A 299 9.17 -30.94 41.52
N PRO A 300 9.11 -31.18 42.84
CA PRO A 300 10.17 -31.86 43.59
C PRO A 300 10.22 -33.38 43.35
N LYS A 301 11.47 -33.85 43.22
CA LYS A 301 11.93 -35.23 43.02
C LYS A 301 11.65 -36.14 44.23
N PRO A 302 11.10 -37.37 44.06
CA PRO A 302 11.02 -38.34 45.15
C PRO A 302 12.28 -39.21 45.27
N THR A 303 12.61 -39.49 46.53
CA THR A 303 13.74 -40.25 47.07
C THR A 303 13.73 -41.73 46.68
N ILE A 304 14.88 -42.26 46.26
CA ILE A 304 15.10 -43.69 45.97
C ILE A 304 15.58 -44.41 47.24
N SER A 305 15.01 -45.60 47.51
CA SER A 305 15.50 -46.57 48.51
C SER A 305 15.85 -47.89 47.79
N PRO A 306 16.93 -48.62 48.14
CA PRO A 306 17.43 -49.75 47.34
C PRO A 306 17.09 -51.14 47.93
N LYS A 307 16.76 -52.13 47.08
CA LYS A 307 17.01 -53.58 47.29
C LYS A 307 16.69 -54.43 46.04
N PRO A 308 17.18 -55.70 45.91
CA PRO A 308 17.83 -56.16 44.69
C PRO A 308 17.23 -57.44 44.03
N THR A 309 17.58 -57.61 42.75
CA THR A 309 17.88 -58.86 42.00
C THR A 309 16.85 -60.00 41.91
N ALA A 310 16.33 -60.25 40.69
CA ALA A 310 16.42 -61.53 39.97
C ALA A 310 16.01 -61.39 38.48
N GLN A 311 16.71 -62.13 37.62
CA GLN A 311 16.67 -62.20 36.15
C GLN A 311 15.94 -63.50 35.71
N PRO A 312 15.79 -63.85 34.41
CA PRO A 312 15.01 -63.27 33.30
C PRO A 312 13.87 -64.21 32.82
N THR A 313 12.91 -63.71 32.03
CA THR A 313 12.27 -64.52 30.98
C THR A 313 11.86 -63.63 29.81
N ALA A 314 12.21 -64.07 28.60
CA ALA A 314 12.12 -63.34 27.34
C ALA A 314 10.70 -63.28 26.77
N SER A 315 10.37 -62.17 26.09
CA SER A 315 9.23 -62.00 25.18
C SER A 315 9.56 -60.90 24.14
N PRO A 316 8.95 -60.94 22.94
CA PRO A 316 9.50 -60.36 21.70
C PRO A 316 9.30 -58.84 21.56
N PRO A 317 10.07 -58.15 20.70
CA PRO A 317 10.08 -56.68 20.66
C PRO A 317 8.81 -56.11 20.02
N THR A 318 8.11 -55.27 20.76
CA THR A 318 7.12 -54.32 20.24
C THR A 318 7.86 -53.09 19.69
N ALA A 319 7.57 -52.69 18.46
CA ALA A 319 8.13 -51.48 17.85
C ALA A 319 7.77 -50.24 18.68
N LYS A 320 8.80 -49.50 19.08
CA LYS A 320 8.70 -48.23 19.81
C LYS A 320 8.26 -47.14 18.81
N PRO A 321 7.36 -46.21 19.16
CA PRO A 321 7.05 -45.09 18.30
C PRO A 321 8.27 -44.17 18.21
N THR A 322 8.78 -43.99 16.99
CA THR A 322 9.81 -43.01 16.66
C THR A 322 9.23 -41.62 16.91
N ARG A 323 9.78 -40.90 17.89
CA ARG A 323 9.53 -39.46 18.06
C ARG A 323 9.95 -38.76 16.77
N ALA A 324 9.02 -38.01 16.17
CA ALA A 324 9.32 -37.10 15.08
C ALA A 324 10.44 -36.12 15.53
N PRO A 325 11.42 -35.81 14.68
CA PRO A 325 12.43 -34.83 14.99
C PRO A 325 11.75 -33.46 15.07
N THR A 326 11.76 -32.86 16.26
CA THR A 326 11.52 -31.43 16.42
C THR A 326 12.69 -30.71 15.76
N GLN A 327 12.46 -30.16 14.57
CA GLN A 327 13.45 -29.29 13.92
C GLN A 327 13.50 -27.97 14.70
N SER A 328 14.67 -27.65 15.24
CA SER A 328 14.98 -26.31 15.74
C SER A 328 14.87 -25.29 14.59
N PRO A 329 14.62 -24.00 14.85
CA PRO A 329 14.55 -22.98 13.81
C PRO A 329 15.84 -23.00 12.97
N THR A 330 15.70 -23.22 11.67
CA THR A 330 16.80 -23.18 10.72
C THR A 330 17.32 -21.74 10.66
N GLU A 331 18.62 -21.53 10.91
CA GLU A 331 19.25 -20.22 10.73
C GLU A 331 19.06 -19.74 9.28
N ASP A 332 18.73 -18.45 9.09
CA ASP A 332 18.57 -17.84 7.76
C ASP A 332 19.88 -18.05 6.98
N PRO A 333 19.87 -18.80 5.86
CA PRO A 333 21.07 -19.09 5.10
C PRO A 333 21.68 -17.85 4.43
N ASN A 334 20.98 -16.70 4.38
CA ASN A 334 21.48 -15.45 3.82
C ASN A 334 21.19 -14.24 4.76
N PRO A 335 21.88 -14.16 5.92
CA PRO A 335 21.55 -13.17 6.97
C PRO A 335 21.80 -11.71 6.55
N TYR A 336 22.58 -11.48 5.50
CA TYR A 336 22.91 -10.13 4.99
C TYR A 336 22.08 -9.70 3.77
N ASN A 337 21.10 -10.52 3.35
CA ASN A 337 20.29 -10.29 2.15
C ASN A 337 21.16 -9.96 0.93
N SER A 338 22.21 -10.78 0.72
CA SER A 338 23.22 -10.58 -0.32
C SER A 338 22.88 -11.41 -1.56
N TYR A 339 22.89 -10.78 -2.74
CA TYR A 339 22.48 -11.42 -3.99
C TYR A 339 23.40 -11.08 -5.16
N CYS A 340 23.63 -12.06 -6.04
CA CYS A 340 24.42 -11.90 -7.25
C CYS A 340 23.63 -11.13 -8.32
N LYS A 341 24.20 -10.06 -8.89
CA LYS A 341 23.64 -9.31 -10.03
C LYS A 341 24.71 -9.00 -11.07
N SER A 342 24.32 -8.90 -12.34
CA SER A 342 25.22 -8.52 -13.46
C SER A 342 25.46 -7.00 -13.58
N GLY A 343 24.96 -6.22 -12.62
CA GLY A 343 25.01 -4.75 -12.58
C GLY A 343 23.97 -4.22 -11.59
N TRP A 344 23.85 -2.88 -11.49
CA TRP A 344 22.86 -2.23 -10.61
C TRP A 344 21.41 -2.55 -11.04
N ASP A 345 21.16 -2.62 -12.34
CA ASP A 345 19.84 -2.95 -12.93
C ASP A 345 19.67 -4.45 -13.24
N GLY A 346 20.60 -5.29 -12.78
CA GLY A 346 20.53 -6.73 -13.02
C GLY A 346 19.41 -7.38 -12.21
N GLN A 347 18.71 -8.36 -12.82
CA GLN A 347 17.78 -9.23 -12.09
C GLN A 347 18.50 -9.92 -10.92
N CYS A 348 17.77 -10.15 -9.83
CA CYS A 348 18.26 -10.87 -8.66
C CYS A 348 18.66 -12.31 -9.05
N GLY A 349 19.97 -12.58 -8.98
CA GLY A 349 20.54 -13.91 -9.16
C GLY A 349 20.52 -14.72 -7.86
N ASN A 350 21.43 -15.68 -7.75
CA ASN A 350 21.53 -16.55 -6.59
C ASN A 350 21.98 -15.76 -5.33
N PRO A 351 21.55 -16.19 -4.13
CA PRO A 351 22.04 -15.61 -2.89
C PRO A 351 23.55 -15.87 -2.75
N CYS A 352 24.28 -14.89 -2.19
CA CYS A 352 25.71 -14.96 -1.89
C CYS A 352 25.94 -14.63 -0.41
N PRO A 353 25.70 -15.59 0.51
CA PRO A 353 25.62 -15.36 1.95
C PRO A 353 26.84 -14.70 2.57
N THR A 354 28.04 -14.95 2.02
CA THR A 354 29.27 -14.37 2.56
C THR A 354 29.51 -12.93 2.11
N GLY A 355 28.73 -12.43 1.15
CA GLY A 355 28.96 -11.12 0.55
C GLY A 355 30.09 -11.09 -0.48
N PHE A 356 30.70 -12.24 -0.81
CA PHE A 356 31.85 -12.30 -1.72
C PHE A 356 31.44 -12.62 -3.16
N ASN A 357 32.08 -11.93 -4.12
CA ASN A 357 31.80 -12.08 -5.55
C ASN A 357 32.16 -13.46 -6.12
N ASN A 358 32.93 -14.29 -5.41
CA ASN A 358 33.31 -15.63 -5.85
C ASN A 358 32.20 -16.67 -5.70
N GLU A 359 31.11 -16.34 -4.99
CA GLU A 359 29.89 -17.15 -4.91
C GLU A 359 28.96 -16.92 -6.11
N CYS A 360 29.23 -15.87 -6.88
CA CYS A 360 28.46 -15.51 -8.04
C CYS A 360 29.05 -16.10 -9.32
N ASP A 361 28.18 -16.45 -10.28
CA ASP A 361 28.61 -16.92 -11.59
C ASP A 361 29.44 -15.86 -12.33
N ASN A 362 30.28 -16.30 -13.26
CA ASN A 362 31.20 -15.42 -13.98
C ASN A 362 30.48 -14.20 -14.58
N SER A 363 30.90 -13.00 -14.16
CA SER A 363 30.37 -11.67 -14.53
C SER A 363 29.26 -11.11 -13.63
N GLN A 364 28.95 -11.75 -12.50
CA GLN A 364 28.07 -11.18 -11.48
C GLN A 364 28.87 -10.69 -10.26
N PHE A 365 28.32 -9.69 -9.56
CA PHE A 365 28.83 -9.17 -8.30
C PHE A 365 27.81 -9.41 -7.20
N CYS A 366 28.29 -9.71 -5.99
CA CYS A 366 27.48 -9.88 -4.82
C CYS A 366 27.15 -8.52 -4.21
N PHE A 367 25.87 -8.15 -4.22
CA PHE A 367 25.38 -6.90 -3.63
C PHE A 367 24.67 -7.21 -2.31
N GLN A 368 25.09 -6.55 -1.23
CA GLN A 368 24.49 -6.72 0.09
C GLN A 368 23.21 -5.88 0.24
N HIS A 369 22.38 -6.23 1.23
CA HIS A 369 21.17 -5.48 1.61
C HIS A 369 20.16 -5.25 0.47
N GLN A 370 19.98 -6.23 -0.42
CA GLN A 370 19.02 -6.13 -1.52
C GLN A 370 17.64 -6.62 -1.05
N ALA A 371 16.87 -5.76 -0.37
CA ALA A 371 15.55 -6.12 0.17
C ALA A 371 14.59 -6.62 -0.91
N GLU A 372 14.59 -5.98 -2.08
CA GLU A 372 13.78 -6.38 -3.25
C GLU A 372 14.08 -7.81 -3.71
N CYS A 373 15.33 -8.26 -3.61
CA CYS A 373 15.70 -9.62 -3.99
C CYS A 373 15.24 -10.66 -2.97
N LYS A 374 15.16 -10.29 -1.69
CA LYS A 374 14.62 -11.15 -0.64
C LYS A 374 13.13 -11.40 -0.86
N GLU A 375 12.37 -10.37 -1.22
CA GLU A 375 10.94 -10.51 -1.53
C GLU A 375 10.72 -11.42 -2.74
N ILE A 376 11.48 -11.22 -3.82
CA ILE A 376 11.42 -12.08 -5.01
C ILE A 376 11.81 -13.53 -4.68
N GLU A 377 12.77 -13.75 -3.78
CA GLU A 377 13.15 -15.11 -3.37
C GLU A 377 12.09 -15.76 -2.47
N LEU A 378 11.49 -15.00 -1.55
CA LEU A 378 10.34 -15.47 -0.76
C LEU A 378 9.16 -15.81 -1.67
N GLU A 379 8.90 -15.01 -2.69
CA GLU A 379 7.84 -15.28 -3.67
C GLU A 379 8.16 -16.52 -4.51
N LYS A 380 9.42 -16.70 -4.94
CA LYS A 380 9.87 -17.94 -5.61
C LYS A 380 9.76 -19.15 -4.70
N GLN A 381 10.07 -19.02 -3.42
CA GLN A 381 9.91 -20.09 -2.43
C GLN A 381 8.43 -20.39 -2.17
N ALA A 382 7.58 -19.36 -2.15
CA ALA A 382 6.13 -19.52 -2.05
C ALA A 382 5.54 -20.20 -3.30
N MET A 383 6.03 -19.88 -4.50
CA MET A 383 5.67 -20.56 -5.75
C MET A 383 6.26 -21.98 -5.85
N ALA A 384 7.42 -22.24 -5.24
CA ALA A 384 7.94 -23.60 -5.10
C ALA A 384 7.10 -24.40 -4.09
N ALA A 385 6.57 -23.75 -3.05
CA ALA A 385 5.63 -24.34 -2.11
C ALA A 385 4.23 -24.58 -2.71
N SER A 386 3.89 -23.96 -3.85
CA SER A 386 2.66 -24.21 -4.60
C SER A 386 2.79 -25.32 -5.65
N ARG A 387 3.68 -26.30 -5.41
CA ARG A 387 3.83 -27.48 -6.25
C ARG A 387 3.16 -28.70 -5.62
N TRP A 388 2.36 -29.40 -6.42
CA TRP A 388 1.48 -30.46 -5.92
C TRP A 388 1.43 -31.67 -6.83
N CYS A 389 1.26 -32.83 -6.22
CA CYS A 389 1.15 -34.10 -6.92
C CYS A 389 -0.27 -34.33 -7.45
N GLY A 390 -0.37 -34.85 -8.67
CA GLY A 390 -1.60 -35.45 -9.20
C GLY A 390 -1.33 -36.26 -10.46
N GLU A 391 -2.31 -37.03 -10.94
CA GLU A 391 -2.17 -37.78 -12.20
C GLU A 391 -2.26 -36.87 -13.43
N THR A 392 -3.02 -35.78 -13.31
CA THR A 392 -3.19 -34.70 -14.29
C THR A 392 -3.20 -33.35 -13.57
N PHE A 393 -3.11 -32.25 -14.34
CA PHE A 393 -3.22 -30.91 -13.76
C PHE A 393 -4.57 -30.69 -13.08
N ASP A 394 -5.67 -31.21 -13.64
CA ASP A 394 -7.02 -31.11 -13.05
C ASP A 394 -7.15 -31.95 -11.77
N ASP A 395 -6.59 -33.17 -11.75
CA ASP A 395 -6.55 -34.03 -10.55
C ASP A 395 -5.77 -33.35 -9.42
N MET A 396 -4.62 -32.78 -9.76
CA MET A 396 -3.79 -32.01 -8.84
C MET A 396 -4.53 -30.77 -8.30
N SER A 397 -5.11 -29.96 -9.18
CA SER A 397 -5.83 -28.73 -8.83
C SER A 397 -7.08 -28.97 -7.99
N SER A 398 -7.75 -30.11 -8.19
CA SER A 398 -8.94 -30.47 -7.43
C SER A 398 -8.64 -31.15 -6.09
N ARG A 399 -7.57 -31.94 -6.00
CA ARG A 399 -7.31 -32.76 -4.81
C ARG A 399 -6.29 -32.19 -3.85
N CYS A 400 -5.30 -31.44 -4.34
CA CYS A 400 -4.26 -30.82 -3.50
C CYS A 400 -3.76 -31.73 -2.36
N HIS A 401 -3.56 -33.04 -2.58
CA HIS A 401 -3.41 -33.98 -1.46
C HIS A 401 -1.98 -34.12 -0.97
N LYS A 402 -0.98 -33.80 -1.82
CA LYS A 402 0.44 -33.92 -1.48
C LYS A 402 1.27 -32.83 -2.16
N GLN A 403 2.02 -32.07 -1.37
CA GLN A 403 2.99 -31.11 -1.87
C GLN A 403 4.26 -31.83 -2.34
N CYS A 404 4.90 -31.28 -3.38
CA CYS A 404 6.20 -31.72 -3.90
C CYS A 404 7.17 -30.51 -3.96
N PRO A 405 7.80 -30.15 -2.83
CA PRO A 405 8.58 -28.92 -2.68
C PRO A 405 9.79 -28.83 -3.61
N GLU A 406 10.46 -29.95 -3.87
CA GLU A 406 11.61 -30.00 -4.77
C GLU A 406 11.17 -29.97 -6.24
N GLY A 407 9.87 -30.15 -6.48
CA GLY A 407 9.31 -30.09 -7.81
C GLY A 407 9.57 -31.33 -8.65
N THR A 408 9.87 -32.47 -8.02
CA THR A 408 10.24 -33.70 -8.71
C THR A 408 9.14 -34.75 -8.60
N ASP A 409 8.98 -35.54 -9.67
CA ASP A 409 7.93 -36.57 -9.74
C ASP A 409 8.18 -37.71 -8.72
N GLU A 410 9.42 -37.89 -8.24
CA GLU A 410 9.76 -38.89 -7.22
C GLU A 410 9.18 -38.57 -5.83
N GLU A 411 8.80 -37.32 -5.60
CA GLU A 411 8.09 -36.92 -4.39
C GLU A 411 6.61 -37.35 -4.45
N CYS A 412 6.09 -37.67 -5.62
CA CYS A 412 4.71 -38.06 -5.85
C CYS A 412 4.51 -39.59 -5.80
N GLY A 413 3.28 -40.04 -5.61
CA GLY A 413 2.96 -41.49 -5.61
C GLY A 413 3.15 -42.12 -6.99
N ASP A 414 3.13 -43.46 -7.05
CA ASP A 414 3.23 -44.19 -8.32
C ASP A 414 2.15 -43.71 -9.33
N GLY A 415 2.59 -43.07 -10.41
CA GLY A 415 1.71 -42.56 -11.49
C GLY A 415 1.32 -41.09 -11.40
N GLU A 416 1.68 -40.40 -10.31
CA GLU A 416 1.48 -38.97 -10.16
C GLU A 416 2.69 -38.17 -10.66
N LYS A 417 2.46 -36.91 -11.04
CA LYS A 417 3.49 -35.94 -11.41
C LYS A 417 3.39 -34.71 -10.54
N CYS A 418 4.52 -34.04 -10.36
CA CYS A 418 4.58 -32.78 -9.65
C CYS A 418 4.26 -31.62 -10.60
N PHE A 419 3.15 -30.92 -10.35
CA PHE A 419 2.74 -29.76 -11.14
C PHE A 419 3.02 -28.47 -10.37
N ALA A 420 3.59 -27.48 -11.06
CA ALA A 420 3.74 -26.12 -10.56
C ALA A 420 2.50 -25.26 -10.83
N ASP A 421 2.46 -24.07 -10.21
CA ASP A 421 1.44 -23.05 -10.40
C ASP A 421 0.00 -23.50 -10.08
N SER A 422 -0.14 -24.37 -9.07
CA SER A 422 -1.47 -24.78 -8.66
C SER A 422 -2.13 -23.79 -7.71
N GLN A 423 -3.46 -23.76 -7.73
CA GLN A 423 -4.27 -22.94 -6.82
C GLN A 423 -4.35 -23.54 -5.41
N CYS A 424 -3.62 -24.62 -5.14
CA CYS A 424 -3.61 -25.29 -3.86
C CYS A 424 -2.75 -24.49 -2.86
N GLY A 425 -3.39 -23.70 -2.00
CA GLY A 425 -2.69 -22.78 -1.09
C GLY A 425 -1.99 -23.44 0.12
N THR A 426 -2.57 -24.48 0.72
CA THR A 426 -2.02 -25.15 1.93
C THR A 426 -2.37 -26.63 1.96
N ALA A 427 -1.45 -27.48 2.47
CA ALA A 427 -1.65 -28.92 2.63
C ALA A 427 -2.78 -29.20 3.63
N GLY A 428 -4.01 -29.26 3.11
CA GLY A 428 -5.16 -29.75 3.85
C GLY A 428 -5.15 -31.27 3.84
N THR A 429 -5.47 -31.87 4.98
CA THR A 429 -5.86 -33.28 5.01
C THR A 429 -7.03 -33.50 4.04
N THR A 430 -7.17 -34.70 3.47
CA THR A 430 -8.34 -35.04 2.62
C THR A 430 -9.65 -34.68 3.32
N ALA A 431 -9.72 -34.80 4.64
CA ALA A 431 -10.87 -34.40 5.46
C ALA A 431 -11.13 -32.88 5.48
N GLU A 432 -10.09 -32.03 5.46
CA GLU A 432 -10.24 -30.57 5.40
C GLU A 432 -10.62 -30.10 4.00
N ILE A 433 -10.13 -30.79 2.96
CA ILE A 433 -10.51 -30.54 1.57
C ILE A 433 -11.95 -31.00 1.33
N GLU A 434 -12.32 -32.18 1.83
CA GLU A 434 -13.71 -32.66 1.86
C GLU A 434 -14.60 -31.72 2.68
N ALA A 435 -14.12 -31.15 3.79
CA ALA A 435 -14.88 -30.18 4.58
C ALA A 435 -15.04 -28.84 3.85
N LYS A 436 -14.02 -28.37 3.13
CA LYS A 436 -14.10 -27.16 2.28
C LYS A 436 -15.01 -27.39 1.08
N MET A 437 -14.90 -28.52 0.40
CA MET A 437 -15.82 -28.93 -0.67
C MET A 437 -17.24 -29.08 -0.14
N ALA A 438 -17.43 -29.70 1.03
CA ALA A 438 -18.74 -29.81 1.70
C ALA A 438 -19.28 -28.44 2.14
N ALA A 439 -18.41 -27.49 2.50
CA ALA A 439 -18.79 -26.11 2.82
C ALA A 439 -19.09 -25.26 1.58
N SER A 440 -18.61 -25.65 0.39
CA SER A 440 -18.97 -25.05 -0.89
C SER A 440 -20.16 -25.73 -1.57
N VAL A 441 -20.64 -26.88 -1.08
CA VAL A 441 -21.93 -27.47 -1.48
C VAL A 441 -23.05 -26.46 -1.19
N GLY A 442 -23.69 -25.97 -2.26
CA GLY A 442 -24.74 -24.94 -2.20
C GLY A 442 -24.27 -23.51 -2.48
N LYS A 443 -22.97 -23.29 -2.73
CA LYS A 443 -22.41 -21.96 -3.08
C LYS A 443 -21.98 -21.85 -4.55
N MET A 444 -22.27 -22.85 -5.38
CA MET A 444 -21.95 -22.85 -6.80
C MET A 444 -23.19 -22.66 -7.65
N TRP A 445 -23.17 -21.65 -8.52
CA TRP A 445 -24.34 -21.18 -9.25
C TRP A 445 -24.02 -20.92 -10.72
N CYS A 446 -24.99 -21.20 -11.57
CA CYS A 446 -24.90 -21.02 -13.00
C CYS A 446 -25.23 -19.59 -13.43
N GLY A 447 -24.45 -19.05 -14.34
CA GLY A 447 -24.75 -17.78 -15.00
C GLY A 447 -24.05 -17.64 -16.35
N LYS A 448 -24.53 -16.72 -17.19
CA LYS A 448 -23.85 -16.35 -18.44
C LYS A 448 -22.62 -15.49 -18.22
N SER A 449 -22.57 -14.83 -17.06
CA SER A 449 -21.49 -14.00 -16.56
C SER A 449 -21.66 -13.84 -15.05
N TYR A 450 -20.63 -13.39 -14.35
CA TYR A 450 -20.74 -13.08 -12.92
C TYR A 450 -21.85 -12.05 -12.63
N LYS A 451 -22.06 -11.07 -13.53
CA LYS A 451 -23.18 -10.12 -13.40
C LYS A 451 -24.54 -10.82 -13.51
N ASP A 452 -24.71 -11.67 -14.51
CA ASP A 452 -25.95 -12.43 -14.72
C ASP A 452 -26.27 -13.31 -13.50
N LEU A 453 -25.25 -13.94 -12.94
CA LEU A 453 -25.34 -14.73 -11.72
C LEU A 453 -25.79 -13.90 -10.51
N VAL A 454 -25.17 -12.75 -10.26
CA VAL A 454 -25.55 -11.86 -9.14
C VAL A 454 -26.95 -11.27 -9.30
N GLU A 455 -27.44 -11.09 -10.53
CA GLU A 455 -28.75 -10.51 -10.82
C GLU A 455 -29.89 -11.53 -10.96
N ASN A 456 -29.58 -12.79 -11.31
CA ASN A 456 -30.59 -13.80 -11.62
C ASN A 456 -30.49 -15.08 -10.80
N CYS A 457 -29.31 -15.47 -10.30
CA CYS A 457 -29.10 -16.73 -9.57
C CYS A 457 -29.79 -17.93 -10.27
N SER A 458 -29.43 -18.19 -11.53
CA SER A 458 -30.25 -18.99 -12.44
C SER A 458 -30.52 -20.43 -11.96
N LYS A 459 -29.46 -21.18 -11.62
CA LYS A 459 -29.55 -22.59 -11.22
C LYS A 459 -28.34 -22.97 -10.37
N GLU A 460 -28.50 -23.84 -9.39
CA GLU A 460 -27.36 -24.40 -8.65
C GLU A 460 -26.60 -25.46 -9.50
N CYS A 461 -25.27 -25.50 -9.34
CA CYS A 461 -24.38 -26.48 -9.96
C CYS A 461 -23.51 -27.19 -8.89
N PRO A 462 -24.04 -28.20 -8.20
CA PRO A 462 -23.40 -28.81 -7.03
C PRO A 462 -22.03 -29.42 -7.30
N ASN A 463 -21.79 -29.89 -8.53
CA ASN A 463 -20.52 -30.54 -8.89
C ASN A 463 -19.48 -29.55 -9.43
N GLY A 464 -19.81 -28.26 -9.52
CA GLY A 464 -18.91 -27.26 -10.07
C GLY A 464 -18.71 -27.36 -11.59
N SER A 465 -19.53 -28.16 -12.28
CA SER A 465 -19.38 -28.39 -13.72
C SER A 465 -20.32 -27.51 -14.54
N ASP A 466 -19.79 -26.91 -15.60
CA ASP A 466 -20.54 -26.12 -16.59
C ASP A 466 -21.63 -26.96 -17.30
N ASP A 467 -21.47 -28.28 -17.37
CA ASP A 467 -22.47 -29.19 -17.97
C ASP A 467 -23.83 -29.14 -17.25
N GLU A 468 -23.86 -28.72 -15.98
CA GLU A 468 -25.08 -28.60 -15.18
C GLU A 468 -25.87 -27.33 -15.50
N CYS A 469 -25.22 -26.33 -16.10
CA CYS A 469 -25.73 -24.98 -16.29
C CYS A 469 -26.51 -24.77 -17.60
N GLY A 470 -26.43 -25.72 -18.53
CA GLY A 470 -27.07 -25.65 -19.84
C GLY A 470 -26.27 -24.83 -20.86
N GLU A 471 -26.80 -24.69 -22.08
CA GLU A 471 -26.12 -23.99 -23.17
C GLU A 471 -25.88 -22.50 -22.80
N ASP A 472 -24.65 -22.02 -23.03
CA ASP A 472 -24.17 -20.65 -22.78
C ASP A 472 -24.10 -20.20 -21.31
N MET A 473 -24.02 -21.11 -20.34
CA MET A 473 -23.79 -20.77 -18.93
C MET A 473 -22.57 -21.51 -18.36
N SER A 474 -21.89 -20.86 -17.42
CA SER A 474 -20.80 -21.46 -16.64
C SER A 474 -21.16 -21.49 -15.16
N CYS A 475 -20.60 -22.45 -14.44
CA CYS A 475 -20.73 -22.61 -13.01
C CYS A 475 -19.70 -21.73 -12.30
N PHE A 476 -20.15 -20.79 -11.47
CA PHE A 476 -19.28 -19.91 -10.68
C PHE A 476 -19.33 -20.31 -9.21
N ASN A 477 -18.16 -20.32 -8.58
CA ASN A 477 -18.01 -20.54 -7.15
C ASN A 477 -18.15 -19.21 -6.40
N MET A 478 -19.20 -19.08 -5.56
CA MET A 478 -19.42 -17.91 -4.69
C MET A 478 -18.97 -18.16 -3.24
N SER A 479 -18.11 -19.15 -2.98
CA SER A 479 -17.78 -19.54 -1.61
C SER A 479 -17.03 -18.49 -0.80
N GLU A 480 -16.29 -17.61 -1.48
CA GLU A 480 -15.51 -16.51 -0.89
C GLU A 480 -16.32 -15.22 -0.74
N GLU A 481 -17.49 -15.13 -1.36
CA GLU A 481 -18.34 -13.93 -1.29
C GLU A 481 -19.15 -13.94 0.01
N GLU A 482 -19.24 -12.78 0.68
CA GLU A 482 -20.06 -12.62 1.89
C GLU A 482 -21.56 -12.84 1.62
N MET A 483 -21.98 -12.65 0.37
CA MET A 483 -23.35 -12.87 -0.09
C MET A 483 -23.35 -13.81 -1.28
N SER A 484 -23.97 -14.98 -1.13
CA SER A 484 -24.23 -15.93 -2.21
C SER A 484 -25.71 -15.95 -2.57
N CYS A 485 -26.02 -16.47 -3.75
CA CYS A 485 -27.38 -16.81 -4.14
C CYS A 485 -27.98 -17.80 -3.11
N SER A 486 -29.24 -17.58 -2.74
CA SER A 486 -29.94 -18.41 -1.74
C SER A 486 -31.16 -19.15 -2.29
N GLU A 487 -31.71 -18.68 -3.42
CA GLU A 487 -32.89 -19.25 -4.07
C GLU A 487 -32.78 -19.08 -5.59
N GLU A 488 -33.12 -20.12 -6.35
CA GLU A 488 -33.12 -20.06 -7.81
C GLU A 488 -34.04 -18.96 -8.35
N GLY A 489 -33.51 -18.12 -9.23
CA GLY A 489 -34.24 -17.01 -9.84
C GLY A 489 -34.26 -15.71 -9.01
N VAL A 490 -33.68 -15.71 -7.80
CA VAL A 490 -33.63 -14.53 -6.93
C VAL A 490 -32.20 -14.00 -6.86
N GLY A 491 -31.88 -13.01 -7.70
CA GLY A 491 -30.60 -12.30 -7.66
C GLY A 491 -30.27 -11.72 -6.29
N ILE A 492 -28.99 -11.79 -5.89
CA ILE A 492 -28.43 -11.17 -4.68
C ILE A 492 -28.60 -9.65 -4.74
N LYS A 493 -28.50 -9.08 -5.95
CA LYS A 493 -28.75 -7.65 -6.20
C LYS A 493 -29.98 -7.48 -7.09
N ALA A 494 -30.78 -6.47 -6.78
CA ALA A 494 -31.85 -6.05 -7.67
C ALA A 494 -31.27 -5.69 -9.04
N LYS A 495 -31.92 -6.15 -10.11
CA LYS A 495 -31.54 -5.82 -11.50
C LYS A 495 -31.35 -4.31 -11.63
N VAL A 496 -30.14 -3.90 -12.00
CA VAL A 496 -29.89 -2.50 -12.27
C VAL A 496 -30.69 -2.13 -13.51
N ASP A 497 -31.61 -1.16 -13.37
CA ASP A 497 -32.34 -0.62 -14.51
C ASP A 497 -31.33 -0.24 -15.61
N PRO A 498 -31.45 -0.78 -16.84
CA PRO A 498 -30.55 -0.42 -17.93
C PRO A 498 -30.45 1.09 -18.17
N ALA A 499 -31.46 1.88 -17.77
CA ALA A 499 -31.43 3.34 -17.82
C ALA A 499 -30.43 3.98 -16.83
N ASN A 500 -29.99 3.23 -15.81
CA ASN A 500 -29.02 3.66 -14.81
C ASN A 500 -27.61 3.08 -15.07
N LEU A 501 -27.42 2.34 -16.17
CA LEU A 501 -26.11 1.88 -16.59
C LEU A 501 -25.37 3.01 -17.32
N TRP A 502 -24.12 3.24 -16.92
CA TRP A 502 -23.25 4.25 -17.50
C TRP A 502 -22.40 3.57 -18.58
N CYS A 503 -22.33 4.17 -19.78
CA CYS A 503 -21.53 3.63 -20.88
C CYS A 503 -20.22 4.41 -21.02
N GLY A 504 -19.10 3.68 -20.98
CA GLY A 504 -17.76 4.20 -21.27
C GLY A 504 -16.79 3.07 -21.59
N GLU A 505 -15.80 3.33 -22.43
CA GLU A 505 -14.77 2.35 -22.81
C GLU A 505 -13.78 2.07 -21.67
N THR A 506 -13.65 3.03 -20.74
CA THR A 506 -12.83 2.92 -19.52
C THR A 506 -13.54 3.58 -18.35
N TRP A 507 -13.14 3.26 -17.12
CA TRP A 507 -13.63 3.92 -15.91
C TRP A 507 -13.43 5.44 -15.94
N LEU A 508 -12.27 5.90 -16.44
CA LEU A 508 -11.98 7.32 -16.59
C LEU A 508 -12.90 7.98 -17.64
N HIS A 509 -13.13 7.30 -18.77
CA HIS A 509 -14.03 7.78 -19.81
C HIS A 509 -15.48 7.88 -19.30
N MET A 510 -15.90 6.95 -18.44
CA MET A 510 -17.20 6.98 -17.78
C MET A 510 -17.34 8.19 -16.83
N LEU A 511 -16.28 8.52 -16.07
CA LEU A 511 -16.27 9.65 -15.14
C LEU A 511 -16.28 11.00 -15.87
N GLU A 512 -15.55 11.10 -16.99
CA GLU A 512 -15.37 12.37 -17.70
C GLU A 512 -16.48 12.67 -18.71
N ASN A 513 -17.08 11.64 -19.33
CA ASN A 513 -17.89 11.82 -20.54
C ASN A 513 -19.33 11.33 -20.45
N CYS A 514 -19.86 11.01 -19.27
CA CYS A 514 -21.28 10.61 -19.17
C CYS A 514 -22.23 11.80 -18.97
N PRO A 515 -22.96 12.25 -20.01
CA PRO A 515 -24.15 13.06 -19.82
C PRO A 515 -25.27 12.18 -19.23
N ARG A 516 -25.85 12.58 -18.09
CA ARG A 516 -27.12 12.00 -17.64
C ARG A 516 -28.18 12.23 -18.72
N HIS A 517 -28.89 11.15 -19.06
CA HIS A 517 -30.01 11.02 -20.02
C HIS A 517 -29.67 10.80 -21.50
N VAL A 518 -29.96 9.59 -21.98
CA VAL A 518 -30.51 9.38 -23.32
C VAL A 518 -32.04 9.31 -23.19
N PRO A 519 -32.81 10.35 -23.56
CA PRO A 519 -34.27 10.20 -23.65
C PRO A 519 -34.62 9.24 -24.78
N LYS A 520 -35.55 8.31 -24.51
CA LYS A 520 -36.10 7.36 -25.49
C LYS A 520 -36.57 8.11 -26.73
N VAL A 521 -35.86 7.96 -27.85
CA VAL A 521 -36.39 8.34 -29.17
C VAL A 521 -37.48 7.34 -29.51
N GLN A 522 -38.73 7.80 -29.54
CA GLN A 522 -39.84 6.99 -30.04
C GLN A 522 -39.61 6.72 -31.53
N MET A 523 -39.44 5.45 -31.87
CA MET A 523 -39.57 4.98 -33.25
C MET A 523 -41.02 5.21 -33.70
N LYS A 524 -41.26 6.26 -34.48
CA LYS A 524 -42.45 6.35 -35.34
C LYS A 524 -42.24 5.40 -36.52
N SER A 525 -43.18 4.47 -36.68
CA SER A 525 -43.36 3.63 -37.85
C SER A 525 -43.38 4.49 -39.13
N VAL A 526 -42.44 4.22 -40.03
CA VAL A 526 -42.47 4.71 -41.40
C VAL A 526 -43.39 3.76 -42.18
N GLU A 527 -44.58 4.26 -42.55
CA GLU A 527 -45.42 3.63 -43.57
C GLU A 527 -44.80 3.85 -44.95
N THR A 528 -44.77 2.76 -45.71
CA THR A 528 -44.31 2.65 -47.09
C THR A 528 -45.23 3.43 -48.05
N VAL A 529 -44.64 4.24 -48.93
CA VAL A 529 -45.23 4.66 -50.22
C VAL A 529 -44.20 4.43 -51.31
#